data_AF-A0A250IHH1-F1
#
_entry.id   AF-A0A250IHH1-F1
#
_cell.length_a   1.000
_cell.length_b   1.000
_cell.length_c   1.000
_cell.angle_alpha   90.00
_cell.angle_beta   90.00
_cell.angle_gamma   90.00
#
_symmetry.space_group_name_H-M   'P 1'
#
loop_
_entity.id
_entity.type
_entity.pdbx_description
1 polymer ?
#
loop_
_entity_poly.entity_id
_entity_poly.type
_entity_poly.pdbx_seq_one_letter_code
_entity_poly.pdbx_strand_id
1 'polypeptide(L)'
;MKISKWSVPWMLLTASVLVTGCAASRREMYIQEKASDYVYRKPIAEVWPEVRAMLKEKELPVREAPGGYEISTDWHQLGASSNLGTSYVRYLVRGHQPSPAMTQVEILRQNRVESGQGAMATPNNRTAGTDSVSRTRDREMEWELLQRVDPEGAKALKAEAEATIK
;
A
#
# COMPACT_ATOMS: atom_id res chain seq x y z
N MET A 1 -25.92 13.76 42.99
CA MET A 1 -25.13 12.61 42.48
C MET A 1 -23.72 12.70 43.05
N LYS A 2 -23.29 11.71 43.85
CA LYS A 2 -21.94 11.65 44.44
C LYS A 2 -21.00 11.01 43.42
N ILE A 3 -20.08 11.80 42.87
CA ILE A 3 -19.09 11.31 41.91
C ILE A 3 -18.06 10.49 42.71
N SER A 4 -17.95 9.20 42.41
CA SER A 4 -17.02 8.28 43.06
C SER A 4 -15.57 8.71 42.80
N LYS A 5 -14.78 8.89 43.87
CA LYS A 5 -13.35 9.23 43.81
C LYS A 5 -12.49 8.14 43.16
N TRP A 6 -13.07 6.98 42.84
CA TRP A 6 -12.38 5.84 42.22
C TRP A 6 -12.44 5.84 40.68
N SER A 7 -13.26 6.71 40.07
CA SER A 7 -13.46 6.77 38.61
C SER A 7 -12.46 7.67 37.88
N VAL A 8 -11.75 8.53 38.61
CA VAL A 8 -10.82 9.52 38.05
C VAL A 8 -9.56 8.91 37.40
N PRO A 9 -8.89 7.88 37.97
CA PRO A 9 -7.67 7.34 37.36
C PRO A 9 -7.94 6.57 36.06
N TRP A 10 -9.13 5.98 35.89
CA TRP A 10 -9.50 5.29 34.64
C TRP A 10 -9.83 6.25 33.50
N MET A 11 -10.33 7.44 33.82
CA MET A 11 -10.68 8.46 32.82
C MET A 11 -9.45 9.20 32.27
N LEU A 12 -8.36 9.25 33.04
CA LEU A 12 -7.08 9.83 32.59
C LEU A 12 -6.29 8.87 31.68
N LEU A 13 -6.44 7.55 31.85
CA LEU A 13 -5.68 6.55 31.09
C LEU A 13 -6.18 6.38 29.64
N THR A 14 -7.47 6.62 29.39
CA THR A 14 -8.06 6.61 28.04
C THR A 14 -7.70 7.84 27.21
N ALA A 15 -7.43 8.99 27.84
CA ALA A 15 -7.07 10.22 27.14
C ALA A 15 -5.64 10.16 26.54
N SER A 16 -4.73 9.38 27.12
CA SER A 16 -3.34 9.28 26.67
C SER A 16 -3.15 8.51 25.36
N VAL A 17 -4.07 7.58 25.03
CA VAL A 17 -3.97 6.72 23.83
C VAL A 17 -4.26 7.50 22.53
N LEU A 18 -5.03 8.59 22.61
CA LEU A 18 -5.43 9.36 21.44
C LEU A 18 -4.31 10.25 20.88
N VAL A 19 -3.33 10.66 21.71
CA VAL A 19 -2.27 11.58 21.29
C VAL A 19 -1.12 10.85 20.57
N THR A 20 -0.85 9.58 20.91
CA THR A 20 0.19 8.78 20.25
C THR A 20 -0.16 8.39 18.82
N GLY A 21 -1.44 8.38 18.44
CA GLY A 21 -1.90 8.00 17.10
C GLY A 21 -1.43 8.94 15.99
N CYS A 22 -1.33 10.25 16.26
CA CYS A 22 -0.94 11.24 15.27
C CYS A 22 0.56 11.17 14.92
N ALA A 23 1.42 10.96 15.93
CA ALA A 23 2.87 10.84 15.70
C ALA A 23 3.21 9.54 14.96
N ALA A 24 2.57 8.43 15.33
CA ALA A 24 2.74 7.14 14.65
C ALA A 24 2.27 7.19 13.18
N SER A 25 1.10 7.78 12.92
CA SER A 25 0.59 7.94 11.55
C SER A 25 1.52 8.81 10.68
N ARG A 26 2.07 9.90 11.22
CA ARG A 26 3.04 10.73 10.48
C ARG A 26 4.33 9.98 10.16
N ARG A 27 4.85 9.19 11.11
CA ARG A 27 6.03 8.32 10.89
C ARG A 27 5.78 7.33 9.77
N GLU A 28 4.65 6.65 9.79
CA GLU A 28 4.30 5.68 8.76
C GLU A 28 4.21 6.34 7.36
N MET A 29 3.53 7.48 7.25
CA MET A 29 3.45 8.23 5.99
C MET A 29 4.84 8.66 5.48
N TYR A 30 5.73 9.09 6.38
CA TYR A 30 7.10 9.46 6.02
C TYR A 30 7.90 8.27 5.50
N ILE A 31 7.80 7.12 6.16
CA ILE A 31 8.48 5.89 5.75
C ILE A 31 8.00 5.46 4.37
N GLN A 32 6.68 5.46 4.15
CA GLN A 32 6.08 5.09 2.87
C GLN A 32 6.50 6.04 1.73
N GLU A 33 6.56 7.35 1.98
CA GLU A 33 7.08 8.31 1.01
C GLU A 33 8.53 8.00 0.64
N LYS A 34 9.40 7.80 1.65
CA LYS A 34 10.82 7.50 1.44
C LYS A 34 11.05 6.16 0.76
N ALA A 35 10.24 5.15 1.08
CA ALA A 35 10.29 3.85 0.43
C ALA A 35 9.97 3.96 -1.07
N SER A 36 9.04 4.84 -1.44
CA SER A 36 8.65 5.03 -2.85
C SER A 36 9.77 5.63 -3.72
N ASP A 37 10.63 6.44 -3.13
CA ASP A 37 11.79 7.02 -3.80
C ASP A 37 13.07 6.20 -3.62
N TYR A 38 12.98 5.01 -3.02
CA TYR A 38 14.13 4.20 -2.68
C TYR A 38 14.79 3.59 -3.92
N VAL A 39 16.12 3.73 -3.99
CA VAL A 39 16.95 3.12 -5.02
C VAL A 39 17.77 2.00 -4.38
N TYR A 40 17.42 0.76 -4.73
CA TYR A 40 18.12 -0.44 -4.30
C TYR A 40 19.55 -0.43 -4.85
N ARG A 41 20.53 -0.71 -4.00
CA ARG A 41 21.93 -0.91 -4.39
C ARG A 41 22.19 -2.36 -4.87
N LYS A 42 21.29 -2.85 -5.72
CA LYS A 42 21.31 -4.19 -6.30
C LYS A 42 20.91 -4.13 -7.77
N PRO A 43 21.46 -5.01 -8.63
CA PRO A 43 21.02 -5.12 -10.01
C PRO A 43 19.56 -5.59 -10.08
N ILE A 44 18.86 -5.17 -11.13
CA ILE A 44 17.42 -5.45 -11.27
C ILE A 44 17.12 -6.95 -11.36
N ALA A 45 18.07 -7.73 -11.87
CA ALA A 45 17.98 -9.20 -11.92
C ALA A 45 17.89 -9.86 -10.54
N GLU A 46 18.39 -9.21 -9.48
CA GLU A 46 18.27 -9.68 -8.09
C GLU A 46 16.99 -9.18 -7.41
N VAL A 47 16.54 -7.96 -7.75
CA VAL A 47 15.34 -7.35 -7.14
C VAL A 47 14.05 -7.90 -7.76
N TRP A 48 14.05 -8.15 -9.08
CA TRP A 48 12.85 -8.54 -9.82
C TRP A 48 12.24 -9.90 -9.44
N PRO A 49 13.02 -10.94 -9.09
CA PRO A 49 12.47 -12.17 -8.53
C PRO A 49 11.65 -11.94 -7.25
N GLU A 50 12.09 -11.04 -6.37
CA GLU A 50 11.36 -10.69 -5.14
C GLU A 50 10.04 -9.98 -5.43
N VAL A 51 10.02 -9.11 -6.45
CA VAL A 51 8.76 -8.51 -6.94
C VAL A 51 7.78 -9.60 -7.37
N ARG A 52 8.23 -10.58 -8.16
CA ARG A 52 7.39 -11.69 -8.62
C ARG A 52 6.91 -12.56 -7.48
N ALA A 53 7.78 -12.85 -6.51
CA ALA A 53 7.42 -13.62 -5.32
C ALA A 53 6.34 -12.90 -4.50
N MET A 54 6.51 -11.60 -4.25
CA MET A 54 5.54 -10.78 -3.50
C MET A 54 4.17 -10.73 -4.20
N LEU A 55 4.13 -10.50 -5.51
CA LEU A 55 2.86 -10.47 -6.25
C LEU A 55 2.16 -11.85 -6.26
N LYS A 56 2.93 -12.93 -6.34
CA LYS A 56 2.41 -14.30 -6.30
C LYS A 56 1.86 -14.67 -4.93
N GLU A 57 2.53 -14.28 -3.85
CA GLU A 57 2.05 -14.49 -2.47
C GLU A 57 0.73 -13.77 -2.20
N LYS A 58 0.50 -12.62 -2.85
CA LYS A 58 -0.77 -11.89 -2.79
C LYS A 58 -1.85 -12.45 -3.70
N GLU A 59 -1.59 -13.59 -4.36
CA GLU A 59 -2.52 -14.26 -5.27
C GLU A 59 -3.03 -13.35 -6.41
N LEU A 60 -2.19 -12.39 -6.83
CA LEU A 60 -2.54 -11.45 -7.88
C LEU A 60 -2.40 -12.10 -9.27
N PRO A 61 -3.37 -11.90 -10.18
CA PRO A 61 -3.30 -12.45 -11.53
C PRO A 61 -2.28 -11.66 -12.36
N VAL A 62 -1.03 -12.12 -12.39
CA VAL A 62 0.10 -11.44 -13.06
C VAL A 62 0.18 -11.75 -14.56
N ARG A 63 0.48 -10.72 -15.35
CA ARG A 63 0.85 -10.76 -16.77
C ARG A 63 2.14 -9.96 -16.95
N GLU A 64 3.22 -10.66 -17.21
CA GLU A 64 4.55 -10.07 -17.44
C GLU A 64 4.76 -9.80 -18.94
N ALA A 65 5.32 -8.64 -19.27
CA ALA A 65 5.68 -8.31 -20.64
C ALA A 65 6.99 -9.04 -21.03
N PRO A 66 7.07 -9.69 -22.20
CA PRO A 66 8.29 -10.39 -22.61
C PRO A 66 9.44 -9.39 -22.83
N GLY A 67 10.59 -9.67 -22.19
CA GLY A 67 11.83 -8.91 -22.40
C GLY A 67 11.92 -7.57 -21.65
N GLY A 68 11.00 -7.28 -20.73
CA GLY A 68 11.02 -6.05 -19.93
C GLY A 68 10.85 -6.31 -18.43
N TYR A 69 11.15 -5.29 -17.63
CA TYR A 69 10.86 -5.27 -16.20
C TYR A 69 9.53 -4.56 -15.96
N GLU A 70 8.46 -5.10 -16.53
CA GLU A 70 7.10 -4.60 -16.36
C GLU A 70 6.13 -5.76 -16.14
N ILE A 71 5.38 -5.70 -15.03
CA ILE A 71 4.30 -6.63 -14.71
C ILE A 71 3.00 -5.85 -14.61
N SER A 72 2.00 -6.28 -15.38
CA SER A 72 0.63 -5.81 -15.23
C SER A 72 -0.20 -6.91 -14.56
N THR A 73 -1.15 -6.57 -13.69
CA THR A 73 -2.12 -7.54 -13.20
C THR A 73 -3.47 -7.33 -13.85
N ASP A 74 -4.25 -8.39 -13.95
CA ASP A 74 -5.68 -8.27 -14.23
C ASP A 74 -6.43 -7.76 -12.98
N TRP A 75 -7.70 -7.39 -13.17
CA TRP A 75 -8.54 -6.95 -12.07
C TRP A 75 -8.74 -8.08 -11.05
N HIS A 76 -8.40 -7.79 -9.80
CA HIS A 76 -8.53 -8.68 -8.66
C HIS A 76 -9.56 -8.09 -7.69
N GLN A 77 -10.53 -8.90 -7.26
CA GLN A 77 -11.58 -8.46 -6.36
C GLN A 77 -11.02 -8.26 -4.94
N LEU A 78 -11.29 -7.11 -4.35
CA LEU A 78 -10.94 -6.81 -2.96
C LEU A 78 -12.13 -7.13 -2.04
N GLY A 79 -11.97 -8.19 -1.25
CA GLY A 79 -12.97 -8.61 -0.26
C GLY A 79 -14.20 -9.28 -0.86
N ALA A 80 -15.20 -9.54 -0.02
CA ALA A 80 -16.46 -10.16 -0.46
C ALA A 80 -17.33 -9.16 -1.22
N SER A 81 -17.97 -9.63 -2.30
CA SER A 81 -18.99 -8.86 -3.00
C SER A 81 -20.16 -8.56 -2.06
N SER A 82 -20.69 -7.34 -2.12
CA SER A 82 -21.80 -6.91 -1.27
C SER A 82 -22.89 -6.25 -2.10
N ASN A 83 -24.11 -6.16 -1.53
CA ASN A 83 -25.22 -5.43 -2.15
C ASN A 83 -24.96 -3.92 -2.29
N LEU A 84 -23.96 -3.38 -1.58
CA LEU A 84 -23.52 -1.98 -1.69
C LEU A 84 -22.53 -1.79 -2.85
N GLY A 85 -21.77 -2.83 -3.19
CA GLY A 85 -20.81 -2.82 -4.28
C GLY A 85 -19.70 -3.84 -4.12
N THR A 86 -18.90 -3.94 -5.16
CA THR A 86 -17.69 -4.77 -5.24
C THR A 86 -16.52 -3.88 -5.61
N SER A 87 -15.42 -3.99 -4.87
CA SER A 87 -14.18 -3.26 -5.15
C SER A 87 -13.21 -4.18 -5.89
N TYR A 88 -12.49 -3.65 -6.85
CA TYR A 88 -11.43 -4.34 -7.57
C TYR A 88 -10.18 -3.48 -7.61
N VAL A 89 -9.05 -4.16 -7.72
CA VAL A 89 -7.73 -3.54 -7.87
C VAL A 89 -6.98 -4.19 -9.02
N ARG A 90 -6.18 -3.40 -9.71
CA ARG A 90 -5.12 -3.91 -10.58
C ARG A 90 -3.84 -3.13 -10.36
N TYR A 91 -2.73 -3.75 -10.71
CA TYR A 91 -1.41 -3.21 -10.52
C TYR A 91 -0.64 -3.11 -11.83
N LEU A 92 0.19 -2.09 -11.94
CA LEU A 92 1.28 -1.98 -12.90
C LEU A 92 2.56 -1.82 -12.10
N VAL A 93 3.47 -2.78 -12.19
CA VAL A 93 4.77 -2.75 -11.56
C VAL A 93 5.83 -2.52 -12.62
N ARG A 94 6.73 -1.57 -12.38
CA ARG A 94 7.81 -1.19 -13.28
C ARG A 94 9.14 -1.23 -12.53
N GLY A 95 10.11 -1.90 -13.12
CA GLY A 95 11.50 -1.82 -12.70
C GLY A 95 12.26 -0.87 -13.63
N HIS A 96 12.89 0.14 -13.05
CA HIS A 96 13.81 1.03 -13.74
C HIS A 96 15.23 0.76 -13.23
N GLN A 97 16.22 0.77 -14.12
CA GLN A 97 17.62 0.52 -13.79
C GLN A 97 18.46 1.77 -14.10
N PRO A 98 18.62 2.71 -13.14
CA PRO A 98 19.43 3.92 -13.35
C PRO A 98 20.90 3.62 -13.63
N SER A 99 21.43 2.51 -13.11
CA SER A 99 22.82 2.06 -13.23
C SER A 99 22.89 0.54 -13.15
N PRO A 100 23.90 -0.15 -13.71
CA PRO A 100 24.00 -1.61 -13.65
C PRO A 100 23.88 -2.21 -12.24
N ALA A 101 24.30 -1.47 -11.20
CA ALA A 101 24.25 -1.89 -9.80
C ALA A 101 23.12 -1.23 -8.99
N MET A 102 22.20 -0.50 -9.64
CA MET A 102 21.11 0.20 -8.96
C MET A 102 19.76 -0.05 -9.62
N THR A 103 18.73 -0.23 -8.80
CA THR A 103 17.38 -0.50 -9.28
C THR A 103 16.39 0.38 -8.53
N GLN A 104 15.37 0.85 -9.23
CA GLN A 104 14.20 1.48 -8.65
C GLN A 104 12.98 0.69 -9.10
N VAL A 105 12.05 0.44 -8.18
CA VAL A 105 10.78 -0.23 -8.49
C VAL A 105 9.64 0.73 -8.20
N GLU A 106 8.72 0.85 -9.15
CA GLU A 106 7.50 1.62 -9.02
C GLU A 106 6.30 0.66 -9.06
N ILE A 107 5.41 0.74 -8.07
CA ILE A 107 4.18 -0.07 -8.00
C ILE A 107 3.01 0.89 -8.09
N LEU A 108 2.27 0.81 -9.19
CA LEU A 108 1.11 1.65 -9.47
C LEU A 108 -0.18 0.85 -9.28
N ARG A 109 -1.06 1.34 -8.43
CA ARG A 109 -2.39 0.80 -8.16
C ARG A 109 -3.45 1.51 -8.98
N GLN A 110 -4.41 0.75 -9.48
CA GLN A 110 -5.66 1.29 -10.01
C GLN A 110 -6.84 0.62 -9.32
N ASN A 111 -7.83 1.41 -8.94
CA ASN A 111 -9.02 0.92 -8.26
C ASN A 111 -10.23 1.00 -9.21
N ARG A 112 -11.16 0.07 -9.04
CA ARG A 112 -12.47 0.07 -9.69
C ARG A 112 -13.50 -0.26 -8.63
N VAL A 113 -14.59 0.48 -8.61
CA VAL A 113 -15.74 0.14 -7.77
C VAL A 113 -16.94 -0.10 -8.68
N GLU A 114 -17.55 -1.26 -8.53
CA GLU A 114 -18.81 -1.61 -9.17
C GLU A 114 -19.93 -1.43 -8.16
N SER A 115 -20.98 -0.67 -8.53
CA SER A 115 -22.12 -0.42 -7.65
C SER A 115 -22.99 -1.69 -7.55
N GLY A 116 -23.44 -2.01 -6.32
CA GLY A 116 -24.32 -3.15 -6.10
C GLY A 116 -25.77 -2.89 -6.53
N GLN A 117 -26.62 -3.91 -6.46
CA GLN A 117 -28.03 -3.85 -6.91
C GLN A 117 -28.98 -3.20 -5.88
N GLY A 118 -28.47 -2.49 -4.88
CA GLY A 118 -29.27 -1.86 -3.81
C GLY A 118 -30.16 -0.70 -4.29
N ALA A 119 -30.97 -0.13 -3.38
CA ALA A 119 -31.97 0.92 -3.68
C ALA A 119 -31.42 2.20 -4.34
N MET A 120 -30.09 2.40 -4.34
CA MET A 120 -29.39 3.52 -4.98
C MET A 120 -28.91 3.19 -6.41
N ALA A 121 -29.17 1.98 -6.92
CA ALA A 121 -28.75 1.53 -8.25
C ALA A 121 -29.66 2.11 -9.35
N THR A 122 -29.24 3.23 -9.95
CA THR A 122 -29.89 3.77 -11.14
C THR A 122 -29.71 2.81 -12.32
N PRO A 123 -30.71 2.65 -13.23
CA PRO A 123 -30.65 1.70 -14.35
C PRO A 123 -29.41 1.83 -15.23
N ASN A 124 -28.86 3.04 -15.33
CA ASN A 124 -27.69 3.36 -16.15
C ASN A 124 -26.35 2.99 -15.48
N ASN A 125 -26.34 2.64 -14.19
CA ASN A 125 -25.14 2.39 -13.38
C ASN A 125 -25.04 0.94 -12.85
N ARG A 126 -25.94 0.03 -13.28
CA ARG A 126 -26.01 -1.36 -12.78
C ARG A 126 -24.85 -2.25 -13.23
N THR A 127 -24.03 -1.78 -14.17
CA THR A 127 -22.92 -2.53 -14.79
C THR A 127 -21.71 -1.65 -15.14
N ALA A 128 -21.77 -0.34 -14.87
CA ALA A 128 -20.67 0.58 -15.15
C ALA A 128 -19.77 0.68 -13.92
N GLY A 129 -18.74 -0.17 -13.85
CA GLY A 129 -17.65 0.04 -12.90
C GLY A 129 -17.05 1.43 -13.10
N THR A 130 -16.92 2.21 -12.02
CA THR A 130 -16.19 3.48 -12.08
C THR A 130 -14.71 3.19 -11.83
N ASP A 131 -13.93 3.20 -12.91
CA ASP A 131 -12.47 3.09 -12.83
C ASP A 131 -11.90 4.40 -12.30
N SER A 132 -10.92 4.32 -11.40
CA SER A 132 -10.05 5.46 -11.16
C SER A 132 -9.30 5.76 -12.46
N VAL A 133 -9.50 6.96 -12.99
CA VAL A 133 -8.83 7.42 -14.23
C VAL A 133 -7.32 7.54 -13.98
N SER A 134 -6.92 7.87 -12.75
CA SER A 134 -5.52 7.89 -12.32
C SER A 134 -5.08 6.55 -11.73
N ARG A 135 -3.84 6.19 -12.03
CA ARG A 135 -3.06 5.23 -11.25
C ARG A 135 -2.35 5.97 -10.13
N THR A 136 -2.41 5.43 -8.93
CA THR A 136 -1.75 5.98 -7.74
C THR A 136 -0.65 5.06 -7.30
N ARG A 137 0.48 5.61 -6.84
CA ARG A 137 1.59 4.80 -6.33
C ARG A 137 1.18 4.06 -5.06
N ASP A 138 1.41 2.75 -5.02
CA ASP A 138 1.12 1.89 -3.86
C ASP A 138 2.36 1.83 -2.95
N ARG A 139 2.49 2.87 -2.13
CA ARG A 139 3.65 3.06 -1.26
C ARG A 139 3.74 2.01 -0.15
N GLU A 140 2.61 1.44 0.25
CA GLU A 140 2.57 0.33 1.21
C GLU A 140 3.23 -0.91 0.62
N MET A 141 2.93 -1.25 -0.64
CA MET A 141 3.58 -2.36 -1.33
C MET A 141 5.06 -2.10 -1.65
N GLU A 142 5.42 -0.86 -1.99
CA GLU A 142 6.83 -0.49 -2.21
C GLU A 142 7.64 -0.59 -0.91
N TRP A 143 7.02 -0.22 0.22
CA TRP A 143 7.60 -0.40 1.55
C TRP A 143 7.77 -1.88 1.93
N GLU A 144 6.77 -2.72 1.66
CA GLU A 144 6.87 -4.16 1.86
C GLU A 144 7.98 -4.78 1.01
N LEU A 145 8.10 -4.37 -0.25
CA LEU A 145 9.18 -4.81 -1.13
C LEU A 145 10.55 -4.42 -0.57
N LEU A 146 10.69 -3.20 -0.05
CA LEU A 146 11.93 -2.74 0.56
C LEU A 146 12.32 -3.61 1.76
N GLN A 147 11.37 -3.94 2.63
CA GLN A 147 11.63 -4.82 3.78
C GLN A 147 12.12 -6.22 3.37
N ARG A 148 11.68 -6.72 2.21
CA ARG A 148 12.10 -8.04 1.67
C ARG A 148 13.48 -7.97 1.02
N VAL A 149 13.69 -6.97 0.16
CA VAL A 149 14.88 -6.87 -0.70
C VAL A 149 16.09 -6.31 0.05
N ASP A 150 15.87 -5.31 0.90
CA ASP A 150 16.92 -4.65 1.68
C ASP A 150 16.44 -4.34 3.11
N PRO A 151 16.44 -5.35 4.01
CA PRO A 151 16.05 -5.17 5.41
C PRO A 151 16.89 -4.13 6.15
N GLU A 152 18.16 -3.96 5.79
CA GLU A 152 19.05 -2.97 6.41
C GLU A 152 18.68 -1.55 5.97
N GLY A 153 18.39 -1.35 4.69
CA GLY A 153 17.81 -0.12 4.17
C GLY A 153 16.48 0.23 4.83
N ALA A 154 15.60 -0.77 5.03
CA ALA A 154 14.34 -0.58 5.73
C ALA A 154 14.52 -0.16 7.20
N LYS A 155 15.47 -0.79 7.92
CA LYS A 155 15.81 -0.39 9.30
C LYS A 155 16.35 1.03 9.37
N ALA A 156 17.22 1.41 8.43
CA ALA A 156 17.78 2.75 8.35
C ALA A 156 16.67 3.81 8.14
N LEU A 157 15.72 3.56 7.25
CA LEU A 157 14.57 4.45 7.05
C LEU A 157 13.67 4.56 8.29
N LYS A 158 13.44 3.45 9.03
CA LYS A 158 12.70 3.50 10.30
C LYS A 158 13.41 4.38 11.33
N ALA A 159 14.72 4.20 11.50
CA ALA A 159 15.52 5.00 12.43
C ALA A 159 15.54 6.50 12.03
N GLU A 160 15.63 6.81 10.74
CA GLU A 160 15.52 8.18 10.23
C GLU A 160 14.14 8.79 10.53
N ALA A 161 13.06 8.04 10.35
CA ALA A 161 11.70 8.49 10.65
C ALA A 161 11.50 8.77 12.15
N GLU A 162 12.04 7.91 13.03
CA GLU A 162 12.02 8.11 14.48
C GLU A 162 12.80 9.36 14.92
N ALA A 163 13.95 9.62 14.29
CA ALA A 163 14.75 10.81 14.58
C ALA A 163 14.08 12.10 14.07
N THR A 164 13.42 12.04 12.91
CA THR A 164 12.81 13.20 12.24
C THR A 164 11.46 13.59 12.83
N ILE A 165 10.64 12.60 13.21
CA ILE A 165 9.26 12.83 13.67
C ILE A 165 9.17 12.51 15.17
N LYS A 166 9.22 13.57 15.98
CA LYS A 166 9.11 13.51 17.44
C LYS A 166 7.67 13.38 17.91
#